data_AF-A0AAV1K7X3-F1
#
_entry.id   AF-A0AAV1K7X3-F1
#
_cell.length_a   1.000
_cell.length_b   1.000
_cell.length_c   1.000
_cell.angle_alpha   90.00
_cell.angle_beta   90.00
_cell.angle_gamma   90.00
#
_symmetry.space_group_name_H-M   'P 1'
#
loop_
_entity.id
_entity.type
_entity.pdbx_description
1 polymer ?
#
loop_
_entity_poly.entity_id
_entity_poly.type
_entity_poly.pdbx_seq_one_letter_code
_entity_poly.pdbx_strand_id
1 'polypeptide(L)'
;MVSTAEEVCGTIKRGSSKRRDAWWNDEMKEAVRKKKKAWLDYLASSNDKDMREKMKVRYKLQKVHTKALIEEVRERCRMEADERLSHNFKEISKLFWKEVGRTRSGATALRMNKVLSRTNDALSEKSDVMQRWSEFYREMYAKYNMLTYLGSFLFSLTVFLLGSSLDVLFIMKYCCSFQDMFLK
;
A
#
# COMPACT_ATOMS: atom_id res chain seq x y z
N MET A 1 -4.49 10.22 -37.78
CA MET A 1 -4.23 9.23 -36.70
C MET A 1 -5.03 9.51 -35.42
N VAL A 2 -5.15 10.75 -34.95
CA VAL A 2 -5.95 11.05 -33.72
C VAL A 2 -7.46 10.84 -33.94
N SER A 3 -8.01 11.31 -35.06
CA SER A 3 -9.45 11.18 -35.38
C SER A 3 -9.93 9.73 -35.50
N THR A 4 -9.14 8.84 -36.11
CA THR A 4 -9.47 7.41 -36.22
C THR A 4 -9.45 6.70 -34.86
N ALA A 5 -8.57 7.12 -33.95
CA ALA A 5 -8.50 6.57 -32.61
C ALA A 5 -9.68 7.01 -31.73
N GLU A 6 -10.19 8.24 -31.91
CA GLU A 6 -11.38 8.74 -31.22
C GLU A 6 -12.66 8.02 -31.65
N GLU A 7 -12.76 7.66 -32.94
CA GLU A 7 -13.91 6.95 -33.51
C GLU A 7 -13.97 5.47 -33.05
N VAL A 8 -12.81 4.80 -32.96
CA VAL A 8 -12.73 3.38 -32.56
C VAL A 8 -12.79 3.21 -31.04
N CYS A 9 -12.13 4.08 -30.27
CA CYS A 9 -11.99 3.91 -28.82
C CYS A 9 -12.96 4.76 -28.00
N GLY A 10 -13.64 5.73 -28.64
CA GLY A 10 -14.49 6.72 -27.97
C GLY A 10 -13.68 7.72 -27.13
N THR A 11 -14.31 8.84 -26.79
CA THR A 11 -13.73 9.86 -25.89
C THR A 11 -14.42 9.82 -24.54
N ILE A 12 -13.68 9.47 -23.48
CA ILE A 12 -14.17 9.63 -22.10
C ILE A 12 -13.83 11.03 -21.62
N LYS A 13 -14.84 11.88 -21.41
CA LYS A 13 -14.69 13.12 -20.63
C LYS A 13 -14.33 12.72 -19.20
N ARG A 14 -13.04 12.79 -18.86
CA ARG A 14 -12.59 12.68 -17.47
C ARG A 14 -13.10 13.93 -16.75
N GLY A 15 -14.29 13.85 -16.19
CA GLY A 15 -14.91 14.96 -15.47
C GLY A 15 -13.89 15.53 -14.49
N SER A 16 -13.74 16.85 -14.46
CA SER A 16 -12.95 17.51 -13.44
C SER A 16 -13.68 17.33 -12.11
N SER A 17 -13.53 16.16 -11.50
CA SER A 17 -13.81 16.00 -10.09
C SER A 17 -12.75 16.84 -9.41
N LYS A 18 -13.04 18.13 -9.23
CA LYS A 18 -12.47 18.89 -8.14
C LYS A 18 -12.88 18.10 -6.90
N ARG A 19 -12.04 17.13 -6.52
CA ARG A 19 -12.02 16.56 -5.18
C ARG A 19 -11.76 17.79 -4.32
N ARG A 20 -12.84 18.46 -3.89
CA ARG A 20 -12.73 19.44 -2.83
C ARG A 20 -12.26 18.60 -1.67
N ASP A 21 -11.04 18.86 -1.22
CA ASP A 21 -10.51 18.22 -0.04
C ASP A 21 -11.58 18.36 1.05
N ALA A 22 -12.04 17.26 1.62
CA ALA A 22 -13.18 17.26 2.56
C ALA A 22 -12.94 18.20 3.76
N TRP A 23 -11.67 18.42 4.10
CA TRP A 23 -11.22 19.32 5.16
C TRP A 23 -11.21 20.82 4.74
N TRP A 24 -11.41 21.16 3.47
CA TRP A 24 -11.42 22.54 2.97
C TRP A 24 -12.82 23.17 3.04
N ASN A 25 -13.28 23.40 4.27
CA ASN A 25 -14.56 24.02 4.59
C ASN A 25 -14.48 25.57 4.64
N ASP A 26 -15.64 26.23 4.80
CA ASP A 26 -15.69 27.70 4.85
C ASP A 26 -15.01 28.27 6.10
N GLU A 27 -14.99 27.52 7.19
CA GLU A 27 -14.25 27.86 8.41
C GLU A 27 -12.72 27.91 8.15
N MET A 28 -12.16 26.99 7.35
CA MET A 28 -10.74 26.99 6.99
C MET A 28 -10.40 28.17 6.11
N LYS A 29 -11.28 28.49 5.15
CA LYS A 29 -11.13 29.68 4.31
C LYS A 29 -11.11 30.94 5.17
N GLU A 30 -12.00 31.03 6.16
CA GLU A 30 -12.07 32.18 7.06
C GLU A 30 -10.82 32.28 7.96
N ALA A 31 -10.34 31.17 8.53
CA ALA A 31 -9.12 31.15 9.33
C ALA A 31 -7.89 31.59 8.51
N VAL A 32 -7.75 31.08 7.28
CA VAL A 32 -6.69 31.48 6.35
C VAL A 32 -6.82 32.95 5.95
N ARG A 33 -8.05 33.44 5.72
CA ARG A 33 -8.32 34.85 5.42
C ARG A 33 -7.91 35.76 6.59
N LYS A 34 -8.28 35.41 7.82
CA LYS A 34 -7.87 36.12 9.05
C LYS A 34 -6.35 36.14 9.20
N LYS A 35 -5.67 35.01 8.97
CA LYS A 35 -4.20 34.92 8.99
C LYS A 35 -3.56 35.84 7.95
N LYS A 36 -4.10 35.83 6.72
CA LYS A 36 -3.64 36.69 5.63
C LYS A 36 -3.84 38.17 5.96
N LYS A 37 -4.99 38.55 6.52
CA LYS A 37 -5.24 39.92 6.98
C LYS A 37 -4.24 40.36 8.04
N ALA A 38 -4.01 39.54 9.08
CA ALA A 38 -3.04 39.86 10.12
C ALA A 38 -1.60 39.99 9.60
N TRP A 39 -1.22 39.21 8.60
CA TRP A 39 0.06 39.36 7.92
C TRP A 39 0.17 40.69 7.17
N LEU A 40 -0.87 41.09 6.43
CA LEU A 40 -0.90 42.38 5.73
C LEU A 40 -0.86 43.56 6.71
N ASP A 41 -1.62 43.48 7.81
CA ASP A 41 -1.60 44.49 8.87
C ASP A 41 -0.20 44.64 9.49
N TYR A 42 0.50 43.52 9.72
CA TYR A 42 1.90 43.52 10.16
C TYR A 42 2.86 44.16 9.14
N LEU A 43 2.69 43.87 7.84
CA LEU A 43 3.51 44.48 6.79
C LEU A 43 3.27 46.00 6.69
N ALA A 44 2.03 46.45 6.83
CA ALA A 44 1.68 47.86 6.77
C ALA A 44 2.25 48.68 7.94
N SER A 45 2.46 48.05 9.10
CA SER A 45 2.98 48.70 10.32
C SER A 45 4.50 48.99 10.32
N SER A 46 5.17 48.97 9.16
CA SER A 46 6.64 49.08 9.07
C SER A 46 7.25 50.34 9.71
N ASN A 47 6.50 51.43 9.79
CA ASN A 47 7.01 52.74 10.22
C ASN A 47 6.90 53.00 11.73
N ASP A 48 6.07 52.25 12.45
CA ASP A 48 5.84 52.40 13.90
C ASP A 48 6.25 51.11 14.62
N LYS A 49 7.31 51.18 15.44
CA LYS A 49 7.87 50.01 16.13
C LYS A 49 6.90 49.36 17.12
N ASP A 50 6.12 50.15 17.86
CA ASP A 50 5.20 49.66 18.88
C ASP A 50 3.98 49.03 18.23
N MET A 51 3.45 49.67 17.18
CA MET A 51 2.37 49.11 16.37
C MET A 51 2.82 47.81 15.67
N ARG A 52 4.05 47.78 15.17
CA ARG A 52 4.61 46.60 14.50
C ARG A 52 4.72 45.40 15.42
N GLU A 53 5.18 45.58 16.65
CA GLU A 53 5.27 44.47 17.61
C GLU A 53 3.87 43.94 17.99
N LYS A 54 2.88 44.82 18.19
CA LYS A 54 1.48 44.42 18.41
C LYS A 54 0.92 43.60 17.25
N MET A 55 1.13 44.06 16.01
CA MET A 55 0.64 43.36 14.81
C MET A 55 1.36 42.02 14.59
N LYS A 56 2.65 41.94 14.93
CA LYS A 56 3.44 40.70 14.90
C LYS A 56 2.92 39.66 15.89
N VAL A 57 2.58 40.07 17.11
CA VAL A 57 1.96 39.17 18.12
C VAL A 57 0.62 38.64 17.58
N ARG A 58 -0.22 39.53 17.04
CA ARG A 58 -1.52 39.15 16.44
C ARG A 58 -1.38 38.18 15.27
N TYR A 59 -0.42 38.42 14.38
CA TYR A 59 -0.13 37.51 13.26
C TYR A 59 0.35 36.14 13.76
N LYS A 60 1.26 36.09 14.75
CA LYS A 60 1.73 34.84 15.34
C LYS A 60 0.58 34.03 15.93
N LEU A 61 -0.30 34.67 16.69
CA LEU A 61 -1.49 34.02 17.27
C LEU A 61 -2.37 33.43 16.18
N GLN A 62 -2.71 34.22 15.15
CA GLN A 62 -3.56 33.74 14.07
C GLN A 62 -2.91 32.63 13.24
N LYS A 63 -1.58 32.66 13.07
CA LYS A 63 -0.81 31.61 12.41
C LYS A 63 -0.89 30.29 13.18
N VAL A 64 -0.71 30.31 14.50
CA VAL A 64 -0.82 29.12 15.37
C VAL A 64 -2.25 28.59 15.35
N HIS A 65 -3.24 29.44 15.57
CA HIS A 65 -4.66 29.06 15.52
C HIS A 65 -5.03 28.40 14.20
N THR A 66 -4.66 29.02 13.06
CA THR A 66 -4.97 28.47 11.73
C THR A 66 -4.28 27.12 11.52
N LYS A 67 -3.05 26.95 12.01
CA LYS A 67 -2.34 25.66 11.91
C LYS A 67 -3.05 24.57 12.72
N ALA A 68 -3.36 24.85 13.99
CA ALA A 68 -4.05 23.90 14.88
C ALA A 68 -5.41 23.47 14.29
N LEU A 69 -6.19 24.43 13.81
CA LEU A 69 -7.48 24.17 13.19
C LEU A 69 -7.36 23.27 11.95
N ILE A 70 -6.38 23.53 11.08
CA ILE A 70 -6.14 22.70 9.89
C ILE A 70 -5.74 21.28 10.29
N GLU A 71 -4.89 21.12 11.31
CA GLU A 71 -4.47 19.80 11.80
C GLU A 71 -5.65 19.02 12.38
N GLU A 72 -6.47 19.65 13.21
CA GLU A 72 -7.67 19.03 13.80
C GLU A 72 -8.66 18.57 12.74
N VAL A 73 -8.98 19.42 11.76
CA VAL A 73 -9.98 19.10 10.73
C VAL A 73 -9.45 18.04 9.78
N ARG A 74 -8.15 18.05 9.47
CA ARG A 74 -7.51 16.99 8.67
C ARG A 74 -7.57 15.65 9.40
N GLU A 75 -7.29 15.64 10.70
CA GLU A 75 -7.35 14.42 11.49
C GLU A 75 -8.78 13.89 11.58
N ARG A 76 -9.76 14.77 11.80
CA ARG A 76 -11.18 14.41 11.80
C ARG A 76 -11.61 13.79 10.46
N CYS A 77 -11.32 14.45 9.34
CA CYS A 77 -11.65 13.93 8.02
C CYS A 77 -10.93 12.60 7.70
N ARG A 78 -9.74 12.38 8.27
CA ARG A 78 -9.03 11.11 8.18
C ARG A 78 -9.74 10.03 8.98
N MET A 79 -10.07 10.29 10.23
CA MET A 79 -10.81 9.35 11.08
C MET A 79 -12.16 8.96 10.48
N GLU A 80 -12.93 9.93 9.98
CA GLU A 80 -14.20 9.67 9.28
C GLU A 80 -14.01 8.80 8.02
N ALA A 81 -12.92 9.03 7.28
CA ALA A 81 -12.59 8.21 6.12
C ALA A 81 -12.20 6.78 6.53
N ASP A 82 -11.43 6.63 7.61
CA ASP A 82 -11.01 5.34 8.16
C ASP A 82 -12.20 4.56 8.72
N GLU A 83 -13.12 5.23 9.42
CA GLU A 83 -14.38 4.65 9.93
C GLU A 83 -15.29 4.20 8.78
N ARG A 84 -15.42 5.01 7.73
CA ARG A 84 -16.18 4.60 6.53
C ARG A 84 -15.57 3.36 5.87
N LEU A 85 -14.26 3.20 5.93
CA LEU A 85 -13.58 2.02 5.38
C LEU A 85 -13.74 0.79 6.27
N SER A 86 -13.84 0.96 7.60
CA SER A 86 -13.94 -0.15 8.55
C SER A 86 -15.35 -0.76 8.59
N HIS A 87 -16.40 0.06 8.54
CA HIS A 87 -17.77 -0.40 8.81
C HIS A 87 -18.37 -1.28 7.68
N ASN A 88 -17.92 -1.13 6.42
CA ASN A 88 -18.52 -1.78 5.27
C ASN A 88 -17.49 -2.44 4.33
N PHE A 89 -16.53 -3.20 4.87
CA PHE A 89 -15.46 -3.82 4.07
C PHE A 89 -15.95 -4.64 2.86
N LYS A 90 -17.04 -5.41 3.03
CA LYS A 90 -17.60 -6.25 1.95
C LYS A 90 -18.20 -5.43 0.80
N GLU A 91 -18.87 -4.32 1.10
CA GLU A 91 -19.49 -3.45 0.09
C GLU A 91 -18.48 -2.46 -0.52
N ILE A 92 -17.42 -2.14 0.23
CA ILE A 92 -16.46 -1.07 -0.07
C ILE A 92 -15.06 -1.62 -0.44
N SER A 93 -14.92 -2.94 -0.63
CA SER A 93 -13.66 -3.64 -0.98
C SER A 93 -12.84 -2.92 -2.07
N LYS A 94 -13.51 -2.42 -3.11
CA LYS A 94 -12.86 -1.66 -4.19
C LYS A 94 -12.23 -0.33 -3.71
N LEU A 95 -12.90 0.42 -2.84
CA LEU A 95 -12.36 1.66 -2.30
C LEU A 95 -11.29 1.38 -1.23
N PHE A 96 -11.42 0.30 -0.47
CA PHE A 96 -10.39 -0.15 0.46
C PHE A 96 -9.07 -0.44 -0.26
N TRP A 97 -9.08 -1.30 -1.29
CA TRP A 97 -7.88 -1.61 -2.06
C TRP A 97 -7.32 -0.40 -2.80
N LYS A 98 -8.19 0.53 -3.21
CA LYS A 98 -7.77 1.82 -3.79
C LYS A 98 -7.06 2.70 -2.77
N GLU A 99 -7.53 2.80 -1.54
CA GLU A 99 -6.87 3.59 -0.49
C GLU A 99 -5.57 2.91 -0.01
N VAL A 100 -5.57 1.58 0.15
CA VAL A 100 -4.34 0.80 0.40
C VAL A 100 -3.32 1.03 -0.71
N GLY A 101 -3.76 0.96 -1.97
CA GLY A 101 -2.92 1.27 -3.13
C GLY A 101 -2.40 2.71 -3.09
N ARG A 102 -3.20 3.68 -2.67
CA ARG A 102 -2.81 5.09 -2.55
C ARG A 102 -1.77 5.30 -1.46
N THR A 103 -1.98 4.74 -0.27
CA THR A 103 -1.03 4.78 0.86
C THR A 103 0.28 4.09 0.50
N ARG A 104 0.22 2.93 -0.17
CA ARG A 104 1.40 2.25 -0.72
C ARG A 104 2.06 3.07 -1.83
N SER A 105 1.32 3.71 -2.73
CA SER A 105 1.94 4.51 -3.79
C SER A 105 2.65 5.77 -3.26
N GLY A 106 2.16 6.34 -2.15
CA GLY A 106 2.78 7.51 -1.51
C GLY A 106 4.09 7.20 -0.76
N ALA A 107 4.24 5.98 -0.23
CA ALA A 107 5.42 5.57 0.57
C ALA A 107 6.30 4.49 -0.09
N THR A 108 5.74 3.71 -1.01
CA THR A 108 6.30 2.44 -1.53
C THR A 108 6.60 2.48 -3.03
N ALA A 109 6.21 3.52 -3.78
CA ALA A 109 6.63 3.67 -5.18
C ALA A 109 8.18 3.66 -5.34
N LEU A 110 8.92 4.00 -4.28
CA LEU A 110 10.38 3.91 -4.22
C LEU A 110 10.92 2.59 -3.62
N ARG A 111 10.08 1.73 -3.02
CA ARG A 111 10.51 0.51 -2.31
C ARG A 111 10.13 -0.80 -3.00
N MET A 112 9.23 -0.79 -3.99
CA MET A 112 8.79 -2.02 -4.68
C MET A 112 9.87 -2.70 -5.55
N ASN A 113 11.03 -2.07 -5.74
CA ASN A 113 12.14 -2.64 -6.51
C ASN A 113 13.23 -3.28 -5.64
N LYS A 114 12.97 -3.56 -4.35
CA LYS A 114 13.97 -4.13 -3.46
C LYS A 114 13.61 -5.53 -3.00
N VAL A 115 14.41 -6.51 -3.40
CA VAL A 115 14.33 -7.91 -2.92
C VAL A 115 15.32 -8.09 -1.78
N LEU A 116 14.94 -8.77 -0.70
CA LEU A 116 15.86 -8.98 0.42
C LEU A 116 16.83 -10.14 0.16
N SER A 117 18.11 -9.89 0.45
CA SER A 117 19.16 -10.89 0.54
C SER A 117 18.91 -11.84 1.73
N ARG A 118 19.63 -12.95 1.78
CA ARG A 118 19.62 -13.91 2.88
C ARG A 118 20.08 -13.29 4.22
N THR A 119 20.84 -12.21 4.16
CA THR A 119 21.30 -11.39 5.29
C THR A 119 20.36 -10.22 5.64
N ASN A 120 19.15 -10.17 5.07
CA ASN A 120 18.18 -9.07 5.18
C ASN A 120 18.61 -7.73 4.56
N ASP A 121 19.63 -7.73 3.71
CA ASP A 121 20.03 -6.54 2.95
C ASP A 121 19.13 -6.32 1.73
N ALA A 122 18.82 -5.05 1.41
CA ALA A 122 17.88 -4.72 0.35
C ALA A 122 18.57 -4.61 -1.03
N LEU A 123 18.41 -5.64 -1.86
CA LEU A 123 18.96 -5.72 -3.22
C LEU A 123 18.07 -4.97 -4.21
N SER A 124 18.63 -3.99 -4.93
CA SER A 124 17.93 -3.28 -6.01
C SER A 124 18.50 -3.55 -7.40
N GLU A 125 19.67 -4.18 -7.50
CA GLU A 125 20.32 -4.47 -8.77
C GLU A 125 19.74 -5.73 -9.42
N LYS A 126 19.51 -5.69 -10.74
CA LYS A 126 18.82 -6.75 -11.48
C LYS A 126 19.53 -8.09 -11.40
N SER A 127 20.87 -8.11 -11.46
CA SER A 127 21.71 -9.31 -11.32
C SER A 127 21.50 -9.99 -9.97
N ASP A 128 21.58 -9.20 -8.90
CA ASP A 128 21.48 -9.69 -7.52
C ASP A 128 20.07 -10.21 -7.21
N VAL A 129 19.05 -9.52 -7.73
CA VAL A 129 17.66 -9.97 -7.64
C VAL A 129 17.50 -11.32 -8.33
N MET A 130 18.02 -11.48 -9.55
CA MET A 130 17.93 -12.75 -10.29
C MET A 130 18.68 -13.89 -9.60
N GLN A 131 19.86 -13.60 -9.05
CA GLN A 131 20.62 -14.57 -8.27
C GLN A 131 19.86 -15.00 -7.02
N ARG A 132 19.26 -14.06 -6.28
CA ARG A 132 18.47 -14.35 -5.09
C ARG A 132 17.26 -15.24 -5.40
N TRP A 133 16.58 -14.98 -6.51
CA TRP A 133 15.47 -15.83 -6.98
C TRP A 133 15.95 -17.23 -7.35
N SER A 134 17.09 -17.36 -8.05
CA SER A 134 17.68 -18.65 -8.39
C SER A 134 18.02 -19.50 -7.16
N GLU A 135 18.62 -18.88 -6.14
CA GLU A 135 18.91 -19.53 -4.86
C GLU A 135 17.63 -20.00 -4.15
N PHE A 136 16.61 -19.14 -4.11
CA PHE A 136 15.32 -19.47 -3.49
C PHE A 136 14.66 -20.69 -4.13
N TYR A 137 14.59 -20.73 -5.47
CA TYR A 137 14.02 -21.90 -6.16
C TYR A 137 14.89 -23.14 -5.96
N ARG A 138 16.23 -23.01 -5.99
CA ARG A 138 17.13 -24.14 -5.73
C ARG A 138 16.93 -24.73 -4.33
N GLU A 139 16.82 -23.89 -3.31
CA GLU A 139 16.53 -24.32 -1.92
C GLU A 139 15.14 -24.95 -1.81
N MET A 140 14.14 -24.38 -2.48
CA MET A 140 12.79 -24.93 -2.53
C MET A 140 12.80 -26.33 -3.14
N TYR A 141 13.36 -26.50 -4.33
CA TYR A 141 13.44 -27.80 -5.00
C TYR A 141 14.30 -28.81 -4.24
N ALA A 142 15.37 -28.37 -3.58
CA ALA A 142 16.19 -29.25 -2.73
C ALA A 142 15.39 -29.79 -1.52
N LYS A 143 14.54 -28.97 -0.90
CA LYS A 143 13.65 -29.41 0.19
C LYS A 143 12.59 -30.41 -0.29
N TYR A 144 11.97 -30.16 -1.45
CA TYR A 144 11.00 -31.09 -2.04
C TYR A 144 11.65 -32.41 -2.46
N ASN A 145 12.88 -32.38 -2.99
CA ASN A 145 13.62 -33.60 -3.34
C ASN A 145 14.04 -34.41 -2.10
N MET A 146 14.34 -33.80 -0.96
CA MET A 146 14.59 -34.55 0.29
C MET A 146 13.34 -35.32 0.76
N LEU A 147 12.14 -34.76 0.56
CA LEU A 147 10.89 -35.43 0.90
C LEU A 147 10.54 -36.56 -0.07
N THR A 148 10.92 -36.46 -1.35
CA THR A 148 10.76 -37.58 -2.30
C THR A 148 11.75 -38.72 -2.02
N TYR A 149 12.99 -38.43 -1.63
CA TYR A 149 13.95 -39.46 -1.22
C TYR A 149 13.57 -40.14 0.11
N LEU A 150 13.11 -39.39 1.13
CA LEU A 150 12.60 -39.98 2.38
C LEU A 150 11.29 -40.74 2.17
N GLY A 151 10.41 -40.25 1.29
CA GLY A 151 9.19 -40.97 0.87
C GLY A 151 9.52 -42.27 0.14
N SER A 152 10.52 -42.27 -0.73
CA SER A 152 11.02 -43.46 -1.43
C SER A 152 11.72 -44.44 -0.48
N PHE A 153 12.48 -43.93 0.49
CA PHE A 153 13.18 -44.75 1.48
C PHE A 153 12.23 -45.38 2.49
N LEU A 154 11.19 -44.66 2.93
CA LEU A 154 10.10 -45.20 3.75
C LEU A 154 9.22 -46.18 2.95
N PHE A 155 9.02 -45.97 1.65
CA PHE A 155 8.31 -46.92 0.78
C PHE A 155 9.13 -48.21 0.56
N SER A 156 10.45 -48.11 0.39
CA SER A 156 11.33 -49.29 0.35
C SER A 156 11.45 -49.99 1.70
N LEU A 157 11.54 -49.27 2.82
CA LEU A 157 11.65 -49.86 4.16
C LEU A 157 10.34 -50.54 4.59
N THR A 158 9.18 -50.02 4.18
CA THR A 158 7.87 -50.66 4.41
C THR A 158 7.68 -51.91 3.55
N VAL A 159 8.12 -51.91 2.30
CA VAL A 159 8.13 -53.11 1.42
C VAL A 159 9.12 -54.17 1.92
N PHE A 160 10.23 -53.78 2.55
CA PHE A 160 11.23 -54.71 3.07
C PHE A 160 10.92 -55.28 4.46
N LEU A 161 10.20 -54.54 5.33
CA LEU A 161 9.82 -54.98 6.68
C LEU A 161 8.45 -55.66 6.76
N LEU A 162 7.55 -55.41 5.82
CA LEU A 162 6.26 -56.09 5.71
C LEU A 162 6.29 -57.03 4.50
N GLY A 163 6.98 -58.15 4.68
CA GLY A 163 6.89 -59.26 3.75
C GLY A 163 5.43 -59.65 3.54
N SER A 164 4.98 -59.53 2.29
CA SER A 164 3.90 -60.31 1.69
C SER A 164 2.59 -60.38 2.47
N SER A 165 1.72 -59.37 2.34
CA SER A 165 0.28 -59.61 2.15
C SER A 165 -0.44 -58.30 1.84
N LEU A 166 -1.01 -58.22 0.63
CA LEU A 166 -2.24 -57.51 0.26
C LEU A 166 -2.60 -56.27 1.11
N ASP A 167 -1.99 -55.11 0.87
CA ASP A 167 -2.61 -53.79 1.18
C ASP A 167 -1.94 -52.59 0.44
N VAL A 168 -1.30 -52.83 -0.71
CA VAL A 168 -0.61 -51.76 -1.49
C VAL A 168 -1.57 -50.96 -2.37
N LEU A 169 -2.76 -51.50 -2.66
CA LEU A 169 -3.77 -50.86 -3.52
C LEU A 169 -4.51 -49.70 -2.86
N PHE A 170 -4.52 -49.61 -1.53
CA PHE A 170 -5.23 -48.54 -0.81
C PHE A 170 -4.41 -47.23 -0.75
N ILE A 171 -3.08 -47.32 -0.69
CA ILE A 171 -2.21 -46.15 -0.55
C ILE A 171 -1.99 -45.43 -1.90
N MET A 172 -1.94 -46.15 -3.03
CA MET A 172 -1.78 -45.50 -4.34
C MET A 172 -2.99 -44.65 -4.77
N LYS A 173 -4.19 -44.95 -4.26
CA LYS A 173 -5.40 -44.20 -4.60
C LYS A 173 -5.44 -42.80 -3.96
N TYR A 174 -4.73 -42.61 -2.83
CA TYR A 174 -4.62 -41.31 -2.16
C TYR A 174 -3.50 -40.44 -2.74
N CYS A 175 -2.39 -41.01 -3.23
CA CYS A 175 -1.33 -40.20 -3.83
C CYS A 175 -1.70 -39.62 -5.21
N CYS A 176 -2.46 -40.33 -6.05
CA CYS A 176 -2.85 -39.81 -7.37
C CYS A 176 -3.82 -38.61 -7.30
N SER A 177 -4.67 -38.50 -6.28
CA SER A 177 -5.60 -37.35 -6.16
C SER A 177 -4.93 -36.04 -5.76
N PHE A 178 -3.70 -36.07 -5.24
CA PHE A 178 -3.01 -34.87 -4.78
C PHE A 178 -2.23 -34.13 -5.89
N GLN A 179 -1.95 -34.82 -7.00
CA GLN A 179 -1.16 -34.28 -8.11
C GLN A 179 -1.99 -33.45 -9.11
N ASP A 180 -3.30 -33.68 -9.19
CA ASP A 180 -4.21 -32.97 -10.10
C ASP A 180 -4.67 -31.59 -9.61
N MET A 181 -4.34 -31.19 -8.37
CA MET A 181 -4.82 -29.94 -7.79
C MET A 181 -3.89 -28.73 -8.02
N PHE A 182 -2.68 -28.92 -8.55
CA PHE A 182 -1.66 -27.86 -8.72
C PHE A 182 -1.28 -27.55 -10.18
N LEU A 183 -1.97 -28.13 -11.16
CA LEU A 183 -1.77 -27.84 -12.59
C LEU A 183 -3.05 -27.29 -13.22
N LYS A 184 -3.47 -26.07 -12.80
CA LYS A 184 -4.30 -25.14 -13.57
C LYS A 184 -3.92 -23.70 -13.26
#